data_AF-A0A6I3E7L0-F1
#
_entry.id   AF-A0A6I3E7L0-F1
#
_cell.length_a   1.000
_cell.length_b   1.000
_cell.length_c   1.000
_cell.angle_alpha   90.00
_cell.angle_beta   90.00
_cell.angle_gamma   90.00
#
_symmetry.space_group_name_H-M   'P 1'
#
loop_
_entity.id
_entity.type
_entity.pdbx_description
1 polymer ?
#
loop_
_entity_poly.entity_id
_entity_poly.type
_entity_poly.pdbx_seq_one_letter_code
_entity_poly.pdbx_strand_id
1 'polypeptide(L)'
;MSGNFGFGFGGPDDENSNENGKPNFNELFAQLSNFGLNPQTLFAAASGAGANGPLISPDVLRDVARKFVAAQGDLPIGSQDIAQTQVALDIANTWLDDATNFPALSRSNMPAWSRREWLDSTVTNWAALIEPLADGMATALTNVLKQTPISEASEGEVSGAELAAVAPIMRAFMGSLI
;
A
#
# COMPACT_ATOMS: atom_id res chain seq x y z
N MET A 1 16.62 25.14 11.40
CA MET A 1 15.66 24.32 10.62
C MET A 1 15.69 22.92 11.21
N SER A 2 14.62 22.48 11.86
CA SER A 2 14.52 21.18 12.52
C SER A 2 13.26 20.47 12.00
N GLY A 3 13.43 19.46 11.15
CA GLY A 3 12.32 18.71 10.59
C GLY A 3 11.71 17.77 11.63
N ASN A 4 10.47 18.05 12.05
CA ASN A 4 9.74 17.18 12.97
C ASN A 4 9.16 15.97 12.20
N PHE A 5 9.75 14.78 12.37
CA PHE A 5 9.17 13.53 11.88
C PHE A 5 7.97 13.12 12.78
N GLY A 6 6.85 13.80 12.59
CA GLY A 6 5.63 13.62 13.38
C GLY A 6 4.77 12.45 12.89
N PHE A 7 5.03 11.23 13.37
CA PHE A 7 4.02 10.16 13.39
C PHE A 7 3.02 10.42 14.53
N GLY A 8 2.19 11.45 14.38
CA GLY A 8 1.20 11.87 15.37
C GLY A 8 -0.23 11.75 14.84
N PHE A 9 -1.01 10.84 15.41
CA PHE A 9 -2.47 10.88 15.29
C PHE A 9 -3.00 11.99 16.20
N GLY A 10 -3.51 13.07 15.61
CA GLY A 10 -4.06 14.23 16.32
C GLY A 10 -2.99 15.22 16.78
N GLY A 11 -2.97 16.41 16.15
CA GLY A 11 -2.48 17.60 16.82
C GLY A 11 -3.57 18.21 17.71
N PRO A 12 -3.23 19.05 18.70
CA PRO A 12 -4.20 19.97 19.27
C PRO A 12 -4.65 20.99 18.20
N ASP A 13 -5.83 21.56 18.41
CA ASP A 13 -6.37 22.72 17.69
C ASP A 13 -6.80 22.50 16.21
N ASP A 14 -7.46 21.36 15.92
CA ASP A 14 -8.23 21.17 14.68
C ASP A 14 -9.71 20.86 15.01
N GLU A 15 -10.63 21.78 14.68
CA GLU A 15 -12.03 21.75 15.13
C GLU A 15 -12.93 20.73 14.40
N ASN A 16 -12.38 19.94 13.46
CA ASN A 16 -13.09 18.83 12.81
C ASN A 16 -12.92 17.49 13.56
N SER A 17 -13.15 17.51 14.88
CA SER A 17 -13.07 16.32 15.71
C SER A 17 -14.26 15.38 15.46
N ASN A 18 -14.05 14.37 14.62
CA ASN A 18 -14.98 13.27 14.35
C ASN A 18 -15.54 12.67 15.66
N GLU A 19 -16.83 12.91 15.94
CA GLU A 19 -17.50 12.57 17.22
C GLU A 19 -17.56 11.06 17.52
N ASN A 20 -17.21 10.20 16.56
CA ASN A 20 -16.90 8.80 16.82
C ASN A 20 -15.40 8.57 16.62
N GLY A 21 -14.75 7.90 17.58
CA GLY A 21 -13.38 7.38 17.44
C GLY A 21 -13.23 6.21 16.45
N LYS A 22 -13.97 6.24 15.34
CA LYS A 22 -13.93 5.30 14.21
C LYS A 22 -13.13 5.96 13.08
N PRO A 23 -12.23 5.22 12.39
CA PRO A 23 -11.45 5.79 11.29
C PRO A 23 -12.36 6.33 10.18
N ASN A 24 -12.11 7.55 9.70
CA ASN A 24 -12.89 8.17 8.64
C ASN A 24 -12.45 7.64 7.27
N PHE A 25 -13.08 6.55 6.83
CA PHE A 25 -12.78 5.93 5.55
C PHE A 25 -13.03 6.85 4.34
N ASN A 26 -13.87 7.89 4.46
CA ASN A 26 -14.14 8.82 3.36
C ASN A 26 -12.95 9.80 3.12
N GLU A 27 -12.29 10.23 4.19
CA GLU A 27 -11.05 11.03 4.09
C GLU A 27 -9.89 10.19 3.58
N LEU A 28 -9.72 8.96 4.10
CA LEU A 28 -8.76 7.98 3.57
C LEU A 28 -8.98 7.74 2.07
N PHE A 29 -10.25 7.63 1.65
CA PHE A 29 -10.63 7.41 0.26
C PHE A 29 -10.33 8.62 -0.64
N ALA A 30 -10.63 9.84 -0.18
CA ALA A 30 -10.28 11.07 -0.88
C ALA A 30 -8.75 11.24 -1.01
N GLN A 31 -8.00 10.93 0.05
CA GLN A 31 -6.54 10.96 0.07
C GLN A 31 -5.94 9.92 -0.89
N LEU A 32 -6.47 8.69 -0.90
CA LEU A 32 -6.08 7.63 -1.84
C LEU A 32 -6.31 8.06 -3.30
N SER A 33 -7.48 8.66 -3.58
CA SER A 33 -7.82 9.21 -4.88
C SER A 33 -6.87 10.33 -5.31
N ASN A 34 -6.44 11.18 -4.36
CA ASN A 34 -5.46 12.25 -4.59
C ASN A 34 -4.03 11.72 -4.91
N PHE A 35 -3.66 10.53 -4.44
CA PHE A 35 -2.46 9.82 -4.90
C PHE A 35 -2.61 9.18 -6.30
N GLY A 36 -3.78 9.33 -6.94
CA GLY A 36 -4.07 8.76 -8.25
C GLY A 36 -4.34 7.25 -8.20
N LEU A 37 -4.78 6.73 -7.06
CA LEU A 37 -5.24 5.36 -6.88
C LEU A 37 -6.77 5.32 -6.88
N ASN A 38 -7.36 4.71 -7.91
CA ASN A 38 -8.80 4.56 -8.03
C ASN A 38 -9.27 3.34 -7.21
N PRO A 39 -10.42 3.40 -6.50
CA PRO A 39 -10.94 2.27 -5.73
C PRO A 39 -11.01 1.01 -6.59
N GLN A 40 -11.61 1.12 -7.79
CA GLN A 40 -11.82 0.02 -8.73
C GLN A 40 -10.49 -0.60 -9.20
N THR A 41 -9.36 0.11 -9.12
CA THR A 41 -8.04 -0.47 -9.44
C THR A 41 -7.39 -1.22 -8.28
N LEU A 42 -7.52 -0.71 -7.05
CA LEU A 42 -7.09 -1.42 -5.83
C LEU A 42 -7.89 -2.73 -5.64
N PHE A 43 -9.17 -2.63 -5.99
CA PHE A 43 -10.20 -3.65 -5.97
C PHE A 43 -10.06 -4.69 -7.08
N ALA A 44 -9.79 -4.29 -8.32
CA ALA A 44 -9.47 -5.22 -9.40
C ALA A 44 -8.23 -6.07 -9.05
N ALA A 45 -7.28 -5.53 -8.28
CA ALA A 45 -6.19 -6.31 -7.70
C ALA A 45 -6.70 -7.27 -6.59
N ALA A 46 -7.40 -6.76 -5.57
CA ALA A 46 -7.89 -7.59 -4.45
C ALA A 46 -8.87 -8.71 -4.86
N SER A 47 -9.67 -8.50 -5.91
CA SER A 47 -10.57 -9.51 -6.49
C SER A 47 -9.86 -10.44 -7.48
N GLY A 48 -8.90 -9.92 -8.25
CA GLY A 48 -8.03 -10.71 -9.13
C GLY A 48 -7.09 -11.65 -8.37
N ALA A 49 -6.78 -11.35 -7.12
CA ALA A 49 -6.04 -12.21 -6.20
C ALA A 49 -6.78 -13.53 -5.88
N GLY A 50 -8.12 -13.52 -5.90
CA GLY A 50 -8.92 -14.61 -5.35
C GLY A 50 -8.70 -14.81 -3.84
N ALA A 51 -9.22 -15.90 -3.29
CA ALA A 51 -9.26 -16.10 -1.83
C ALA A 51 -7.89 -16.34 -1.14
N ASN A 52 -6.79 -16.46 -1.90
CA ASN A 52 -5.45 -16.79 -1.37
C ASN A 52 -4.30 -16.01 -2.07
N GLY A 53 -4.60 -15.01 -2.90
CA GLY A 53 -3.59 -14.21 -3.59
C GLY A 53 -3.18 -12.94 -2.82
N PRO A 54 -2.15 -12.21 -3.26
CA PRO A 54 -1.75 -10.96 -2.63
C PRO A 54 -2.84 -9.89 -2.77
N LEU A 55 -3.29 -9.35 -1.63
CA LEU A 55 -4.19 -8.21 -1.54
C LEU A 55 -3.52 -6.92 -2.07
N ILE A 56 -2.19 -6.90 -2.07
CA ILE A 56 -1.37 -5.76 -2.50
C ILE A 56 -0.73 -6.04 -3.86
N SER A 57 -1.16 -5.32 -4.90
CA SER A 57 -0.49 -5.35 -6.21
C SER A 57 0.85 -4.61 -6.15
N PRO A 58 2.00 -5.28 -6.40
CA PRO A 58 3.31 -4.62 -6.41
C PRO A 58 3.46 -3.60 -7.54
N ASP A 59 2.73 -3.77 -8.64
CA ASP A 59 2.77 -2.86 -9.79
C ASP A 59 2.04 -1.54 -9.51
N VAL A 60 0.90 -1.59 -8.81
CA VAL A 60 0.19 -0.40 -8.33
C VAL A 60 1.05 0.41 -7.35
N LEU A 61 1.76 -0.27 -6.43
CA LEU A 61 2.76 0.35 -5.55
C LEU A 61 3.93 0.95 -6.35
N ARG A 62 4.48 0.21 -7.31
CA ARG A 62 5.58 0.63 -8.18
C ARG A 62 5.23 1.90 -8.95
N ASP A 63 4.02 2.00 -9.51
CA ASP A 63 3.60 3.18 -10.27
C ASP A 63 3.43 4.44 -9.41
N VAL A 64 2.85 4.33 -8.22
CA VAL A 64 2.75 5.47 -7.28
C VAL A 64 4.12 5.91 -6.79
N ALA A 65 4.97 4.96 -6.40
CA ALA A 65 6.33 5.26 -5.96
C ALA A 65 7.19 5.83 -7.09
N ARG A 66 7.01 5.37 -8.35
CA ARG A 66 7.68 5.95 -9.53
C ARG A 66 7.24 7.39 -9.81
N LYS A 67 5.94 7.71 -9.69
CA LYS A 67 5.45 9.11 -9.77
C LYS A 67 6.12 10.00 -8.71
N PHE A 68 6.21 9.52 -7.47
CA PHE A 68 6.84 10.23 -6.35
C PHE A 68 8.34 10.43 -6.53
N VAL A 69 9.08 9.39 -6.97
CA VAL A 69 10.52 9.49 -7.26
C VAL A 69 10.79 10.43 -8.44
N ALA A 70 10.00 10.35 -9.51
CA ALA A 70 10.17 11.22 -10.68
C ALA A 70 9.97 12.70 -10.36
N ALA A 71 9.04 13.03 -9.46
CA ALA A 71 8.80 14.40 -9.00
C ALA A 71 9.99 15.02 -8.23
N GLN A 72 10.91 14.19 -7.70
CA GLN A 72 12.13 14.64 -6.99
C GLN A 72 13.38 14.66 -7.88
N GLY A 73 13.22 14.43 -9.18
CA GLY A 73 14.33 14.22 -10.11
C GLY A 73 15.02 12.86 -9.94
N ASP A 74 15.68 12.43 -11.01
CA ASP A 74 16.49 11.21 -11.04
C ASP A 74 17.97 11.57 -11.17
N LEU A 75 18.83 10.71 -10.58
CA LEU A 75 20.28 10.81 -10.70
C LEU A 75 20.77 9.46 -11.27
N PRO A 76 21.18 9.40 -12.55
CA PRO A 76 21.65 8.17 -13.15
C PRO A 76 23.02 7.79 -12.58
N ILE A 77 23.24 6.49 -12.38
CA ILE A 77 24.51 5.93 -11.90
C ILE A 77 25.50 5.80 -13.08
N GLY A 78 26.69 6.37 -12.92
CA GLY A 78 27.78 6.27 -13.89
C GLY A 78 28.70 5.06 -13.64
N SER A 79 29.54 4.77 -14.63
CA SER A 79 30.58 3.74 -14.51
C SER A 79 31.63 4.07 -13.44
N GLN A 80 31.86 5.36 -13.18
CA GLN A 80 32.72 5.82 -12.08
C GLN A 80 32.11 5.48 -10.71
N ASP A 81 30.81 5.72 -10.52
CA ASP A 81 30.12 5.44 -9.26
C ASP A 81 30.17 3.93 -8.96
N ILE A 82 29.84 3.10 -9.96
CA ILE A 82 29.95 1.63 -9.88
C ILE A 82 31.36 1.19 -9.46
N ALA A 83 32.40 1.74 -10.09
CA ALA A 83 33.78 1.40 -9.76
C ALA A 83 34.19 1.85 -8.35
N GLN A 84 33.81 3.05 -7.93
CA GLN A 84 34.11 3.57 -6.59
C GLN A 84 33.37 2.80 -5.49
N THR A 85 32.08 2.48 -5.70
CA THR A 85 31.31 1.65 -4.76
C THR A 85 31.86 0.23 -4.69
N GLN A 86 32.31 -0.37 -5.80
CA GLN A 86 32.92 -1.70 -5.75
C GLN A 86 34.21 -1.71 -4.91
N VAL A 87 35.09 -0.72 -5.08
CA VAL A 87 36.31 -0.61 -4.26
C VAL A 87 35.98 -0.40 -2.79
N ALA A 88 34.95 0.40 -2.48
CA ALA A 88 34.48 0.58 -1.10
C ALA A 88 33.95 -0.72 -0.47
N LEU A 89 33.21 -1.54 -1.24
CA LEU A 89 32.71 -2.84 -0.79
C LEU A 89 33.84 -3.87 -0.59
N ASP A 90 34.84 -3.88 -1.49
CA ASP A 90 36.01 -4.76 -1.35
C ASP A 90 36.81 -4.44 -0.07
N ILE A 91 36.98 -3.15 0.25
CA ILE A 91 37.61 -2.69 1.51
C ILE A 91 36.73 -3.05 2.72
N ALA A 92 35.40 -2.87 2.63
CA ALA A 92 34.48 -3.19 3.72
C ALA A 92 34.48 -4.69 4.06
N ASN A 93 34.45 -5.59 3.05
CA ASN A 93 34.63 -7.03 3.27
C ASN A 93 35.96 -7.31 4.01
N THR A 94 37.06 -6.70 3.58
CA THR A 94 38.40 -6.88 4.19
C THR A 94 38.43 -6.53 5.70
N TRP A 95 37.55 -5.65 6.18
CA TRP A 95 37.42 -5.32 7.61
C TRP A 95 36.34 -6.15 8.34
N LEU A 96 35.28 -6.57 7.64
CA LEU A 96 34.19 -7.37 8.20
C LEU A 96 34.53 -8.86 8.32
N ASP A 97 35.44 -9.37 7.50
CA ASP A 97 35.88 -10.78 7.51
C ASP A 97 36.70 -11.13 8.78
N ASP A 98 37.39 -10.15 9.39
CA ASP A 98 38.10 -10.31 10.67
C ASP A 98 37.18 -10.00 11.88
N ALA A 99 36.23 -9.06 11.70
CA ALA A 99 35.34 -8.59 12.76
C ALA A 99 34.06 -9.43 12.93
N THR A 100 33.72 -10.33 12.00
CA THR A 100 32.45 -11.07 12.00
C THR A 100 32.60 -12.52 11.54
N ASN A 101 31.62 -13.37 11.85
CA ASN A 101 31.55 -14.75 11.34
C ASN A 101 30.55 -14.91 10.17
N PHE A 102 30.20 -13.82 9.50
CA PHE A 102 29.38 -13.87 8.28
C PHE A 102 30.28 -14.16 7.05
N PRO A 103 29.77 -14.83 6.01
CA PRO A 103 30.50 -14.97 4.77
C PRO A 103 30.64 -13.61 4.07
N ALA A 104 31.82 -13.34 3.51
CA ALA A 104 32.11 -12.14 2.72
C ALA A 104 31.04 -11.89 1.64
N LEU A 105 30.70 -10.61 1.41
CA LEU A 105 29.66 -10.26 0.46
C LEU A 105 30.07 -10.61 -0.98
N SER A 106 29.29 -11.48 -1.62
CA SER A 106 29.39 -11.80 -3.05
C SER A 106 29.43 -10.53 -3.89
N ARG A 107 30.45 -10.37 -4.75
CA ARG A 107 30.56 -9.22 -5.64
C ARG A 107 29.33 -9.11 -6.55
N SER A 108 28.53 -8.07 -6.33
CA SER A 108 27.39 -7.75 -7.18
C SER A 108 27.85 -7.23 -8.54
N ASN A 109 27.18 -7.62 -9.61
CA ASN A 109 27.32 -6.98 -10.93
C ASN A 109 26.77 -5.53 -10.95
N MET A 110 26.05 -5.14 -9.89
CA MET A 110 25.34 -3.87 -9.77
C MET A 110 25.48 -3.36 -8.31
N PRO A 111 26.65 -2.81 -7.93
CA PRO A 111 26.97 -2.43 -6.55
C PRO A 111 26.40 -1.07 -6.13
N ALA A 112 26.05 -0.20 -7.09
CA ALA A 112 25.42 1.10 -6.89
C ALA A 112 24.11 1.16 -7.67
N TRP A 113 23.03 1.65 -7.05
CA TRP A 113 21.67 1.69 -7.63
C TRP A 113 21.10 3.10 -7.67
N SER A 114 20.38 3.44 -8.74
CA SER A 114 19.54 4.65 -8.80
C SER A 114 18.30 4.52 -7.89
N ARG A 115 17.64 5.64 -7.54
CA ARG A 115 16.40 5.63 -6.71
C ARG A 115 15.31 4.73 -7.30
N ARG A 116 15.14 4.79 -8.62
CA ARG A 116 14.19 3.99 -9.41
C ARG A 116 14.49 2.49 -9.33
N GLU A 117 15.77 2.15 -9.47
CA GLU A 117 16.28 0.79 -9.52
C GLU A 117 16.26 0.11 -8.15
N TRP A 118 16.56 0.85 -7.08
CA TRP A 118 16.29 0.43 -5.71
C TRP A 118 14.81 0.17 -5.48
N LEU A 119 13.92 1.07 -5.93
CA LEU A 119 12.47 0.88 -5.84
C LEU A 119 12.03 -0.39 -6.59
N ASP A 120 12.43 -0.53 -7.86
CA ASP A 120 12.04 -1.68 -8.70
C ASP A 120 12.52 -3.02 -8.13
N SER A 121 13.71 -3.03 -7.50
CA SER A 121 14.34 -4.21 -6.88
C SER A 121 13.78 -4.54 -5.49
N THR A 122 13.14 -3.59 -4.79
CA THR A 122 12.67 -3.79 -3.40
C THR A 122 11.15 -3.80 -3.25
N VAL A 123 10.38 -3.21 -4.17
CA VAL A 123 8.92 -3.05 -4.02
C VAL A 123 8.16 -4.37 -3.81
N THR A 124 8.59 -5.46 -4.44
CA THR A 124 8.00 -6.79 -4.23
C THR A 124 8.20 -7.30 -2.79
N ASN A 125 9.39 -7.09 -2.22
CA ASN A 125 9.69 -7.48 -0.85
C ASN A 125 8.98 -6.56 0.15
N TRP A 126 8.88 -5.26 -0.15
CA TRP A 126 8.08 -4.33 0.65
C TRP A 126 6.61 -4.75 0.69
N ALA A 127 5.99 -5.06 -0.46
CA ALA A 127 4.62 -5.56 -0.53
C ALA A 127 4.43 -6.82 0.34
N ALA A 128 5.30 -7.82 0.20
CA ALA A 128 5.26 -9.06 0.98
C ALA A 128 5.43 -8.84 2.50
N LEU A 129 6.17 -7.80 2.93
CA LEU A 129 6.33 -7.44 4.35
C LEU A 129 5.09 -6.78 4.95
N ILE A 130 4.28 -6.07 4.15
CA ILE A 130 3.05 -5.40 4.62
C ILE A 130 1.76 -6.19 4.32
N GLU A 131 1.84 -7.25 3.52
CA GLU A 131 0.72 -8.16 3.20
C GLU A 131 -0.05 -8.66 4.45
N PRO A 132 0.59 -9.06 5.58
CA PRO A 132 -0.14 -9.51 6.78
C PRO A 132 -0.97 -8.40 7.44
N LEU A 133 -0.62 -7.13 7.23
CA LEU A 133 -1.41 -5.99 7.72
C LEU A 133 -2.66 -5.80 6.86
N ALA A 134 -2.56 -6.00 5.54
CA ALA A 134 -3.71 -5.93 4.63
C ALA A 134 -4.74 -7.04 4.93
N ASP A 135 -4.30 -8.27 5.17
CA ASP A 135 -5.18 -9.38 5.58
C ASP A 135 -5.85 -9.11 6.94
N GLY A 136 -5.07 -8.64 7.92
CA GLY A 136 -5.61 -8.23 9.22
C GLY A 136 -6.69 -7.14 9.09
N MET A 137 -6.48 -6.15 8.21
CA MET A 137 -7.47 -5.09 7.93
C MET A 137 -8.70 -5.61 7.19
N ALA A 138 -8.53 -6.45 6.16
CA ALA A 138 -9.63 -7.04 5.40
C ALA A 138 -10.51 -7.94 6.29
N THR A 139 -9.87 -8.74 7.16
CA THR A 139 -10.53 -9.56 8.18
C THR A 139 -11.27 -8.69 9.20
N ALA A 140 -10.68 -7.60 9.69
CA ALA A 140 -11.32 -6.67 10.62
C ALA A 140 -12.57 -6.00 10.01
N LEU A 141 -12.46 -5.48 8.78
CA LEU A 141 -13.59 -4.90 8.04
C LEU A 141 -14.71 -5.92 7.82
N THR A 142 -14.36 -7.13 7.41
CA THR A 142 -15.31 -8.25 7.23
C THR A 142 -16.04 -8.58 8.54
N ASN A 143 -15.37 -8.48 9.69
CA ASN A 143 -16.00 -8.74 10.99
C ASN A 143 -16.92 -7.59 11.43
N VAL A 144 -16.57 -6.32 11.18
CA VAL A 144 -17.43 -5.16 11.45
C VAL A 144 -18.71 -5.21 10.59
N LEU A 145 -18.59 -5.59 9.31
CA LEU A 145 -19.74 -5.78 8.42
C LEU A 145 -20.67 -6.92 8.90
N LYS A 146 -20.12 -8.04 9.40
CA LYS A 146 -20.91 -9.13 10.02
C LYS A 146 -21.57 -8.74 11.34
N GLN A 147 -20.98 -7.81 12.08
CA GLN A 147 -21.51 -7.33 13.37
C GLN A 147 -22.56 -6.22 13.21
N THR A 148 -22.63 -5.57 12.05
CA THR A 148 -23.64 -4.54 11.73
C THR A 148 -24.90 -5.23 11.18
N PRO A 149 -26.01 -5.31 11.92
CA PRO A 149 -27.18 -6.05 11.45
C PRO A 149 -27.93 -5.24 10.38
N ILE A 150 -28.11 -5.81 9.19
CA ILE A 150 -28.99 -5.25 8.14
C ILE A 150 -30.44 -5.64 8.47
N SER A 151 -30.90 -5.33 9.69
CA SER A 151 -32.20 -5.77 10.24
C SER A 151 -33.20 -4.65 10.51
N GLU A 152 -32.84 -3.39 10.26
CA GLU A 152 -33.75 -2.22 10.39
C GLU A 152 -34.23 -1.72 9.01
N ALA A 153 -34.52 -2.66 8.12
CA ALA A 153 -35.07 -2.40 6.78
C ALA A 153 -36.28 -3.31 6.45
N SER A 154 -37.00 -3.78 7.47
CA SER A 154 -38.08 -4.76 7.35
C SER A 154 -39.36 -4.41 8.12
N GLU A 155 -39.77 -3.13 8.12
CA GLU A 155 -41.14 -2.72 8.40
C GLU A 155 -41.70 -1.92 7.22
N GLY A 156 -42.46 -2.61 6.36
CA GLY A 156 -43.08 -2.05 5.15
C GLY A 156 -43.30 -3.13 4.09
N GLU A 157 -44.56 -3.34 3.69
CA GLU A 157 -44.92 -4.30 2.64
C GLU A 157 -44.56 -3.78 1.24
N VAL A 158 -43.27 -3.84 0.87
CA VAL A 158 -42.82 -3.53 -0.50
C VAL A 158 -43.30 -4.61 -1.44
N SER A 159 -43.97 -4.23 -2.54
CA SER A 159 -44.58 -5.20 -3.44
C SER A 159 -43.51 -5.99 -4.21
N GLY A 160 -43.78 -7.27 -4.48
CA GLY A 160 -42.83 -8.15 -5.19
C GLY A 160 -42.44 -7.69 -6.59
N ALA A 161 -43.22 -6.77 -7.20
CA ALA A 161 -42.90 -6.14 -8.48
C ALA A 161 -41.80 -5.07 -8.34
N GLU A 162 -41.82 -4.29 -7.26
CA GLU A 162 -40.78 -3.27 -6.97
C GLU A 162 -39.46 -3.94 -6.58
N LEU A 163 -39.53 -5.02 -5.80
CA LEU A 163 -38.37 -5.85 -5.46
C LEU A 163 -37.64 -6.40 -6.71
N ALA A 164 -38.40 -6.79 -7.74
CA ALA A 164 -37.86 -7.25 -9.02
C ALA A 164 -37.21 -6.11 -9.84
N ALA A 165 -37.73 -4.88 -9.76
CA ALA A 165 -37.15 -3.71 -10.41
C ALA A 165 -35.86 -3.19 -9.72
N VAL A 166 -35.72 -3.44 -8.41
CA VAL A 166 -34.55 -3.04 -7.61
C VAL A 166 -33.40 -4.06 -7.68
N ALA A 167 -33.70 -5.34 -7.95
CA ALA A 167 -32.69 -6.40 -8.04
C ALA A 167 -31.50 -6.15 -9.00
N PRO A 168 -31.67 -5.53 -10.21
CA PRO A 168 -30.55 -5.19 -11.08
C PRO A 168 -29.64 -4.09 -10.47
N ILE A 169 -30.25 -3.12 -9.79
CA ILE A 169 -29.56 -1.98 -9.16
C ILE A 169 -28.75 -2.48 -7.97
N MET A 170 -29.33 -3.31 -7.10
CA MET A 170 -28.64 -3.96 -5.99
C MET A 170 -27.49 -4.85 -6.47
N ARG A 171 -27.65 -5.54 -7.60
CA ARG A 171 -26.57 -6.35 -8.21
C ARG A 171 -25.43 -5.49 -8.76
N ALA A 172 -25.73 -4.33 -9.35
CA ALA A 172 -24.72 -3.36 -9.76
C ALA A 172 -23.99 -2.75 -8.54
N PHE A 173 -24.70 -2.46 -7.44
CA PHE A 173 -24.12 -1.93 -6.22
C PHE A 173 -23.22 -2.93 -5.49
N MET A 174 -23.62 -4.20 -5.38
CA MET A 174 -22.74 -5.26 -4.84
C MET A 174 -21.55 -5.54 -5.78
N GLY A 175 -21.76 -5.47 -7.10
CA GLY A 175 -20.70 -5.43 -8.11
C GLY A 175 -19.89 -4.13 -8.11
N SER A 176 -20.12 -3.23 -7.14
CA SER A 176 -19.38 -2.01 -6.88
C SER A 176 -19.14 -1.78 -5.36
N LEU A 177 -19.15 -2.84 -4.55
CA LEU A 177 -18.53 -2.88 -3.20
C LEU A 177 -17.45 -3.97 -3.03
N ILE A 178 -17.07 -4.55 -4.18
CA ILE A 178 -15.81 -5.23 -4.55
C ILE A 178 -14.70 -4.44 -5.56
#